data_AF-A0A6G3TQS0-F1
#
_entry.id   AF-A0A6G3TQS0-F1
#
_cell.length_a   1.000
_cell.length_b   1.000
_cell.length_c   1.000
_cell.angle_alpha   90.00
_cell.angle_beta   90.00
_cell.angle_gamma   90.00
#
_symmetry.space_group_name_H-M   'P 1'
#
loop_
_entity.id
_entity.type
_entity.pdbx_description
1 polymer ?
#
loop_
_entity_poly.entity_id
_entity_poly.type
_entity_poly.pdbx_seq_one_letter_code
_entity_poly.pdbx_strand_id
1 'polypeptide(L)'
;AGRPDFAGALTFGPALVALVAALTLGRDGWLRAPVGLLLAATVLLGALFVVLERRAATPMIDLSLLRRPLFLASSAGGLFTGLSVIGLFSFLPTVLQRALGLSPVDTALLSLLWAGLAFAVALQVRRIAHRVPPRHQLVLGFALHAVGVLTMLGAVGAGSWARLLPGLVVAGVGSGLLNAALPLLAVESVPAARAAMGSGAQQTFRYIGSCAGVALTIAIATSAGSPGAGTDVALWVSAGLAVAA
;
A
#
# COMPACT_ATOMS: atom_id res chain seq x y z
N ALA A 1 25.52 -20.11 -10.53
CA ALA A 1 24.14 -19.77 -10.15
C ALA A 1 23.72 -20.67 -9.00
N GLY A 2 23.18 -20.11 -7.91
CA GLY A 2 22.70 -20.90 -6.77
C GLY A 2 21.43 -21.68 -7.13
N ARG A 3 21.20 -22.81 -6.45
CA ARG A 3 19.98 -23.62 -6.64
C ARG A 3 18.76 -22.79 -6.16
N PRO A 4 17.62 -22.82 -6.87
CA PRO A 4 16.41 -22.12 -6.41
C PRO A 4 15.93 -22.70 -5.07
N ASP A 5 15.50 -21.82 -4.16
CA ASP A 5 14.92 -22.22 -2.89
C ASP A 5 13.43 -22.56 -3.04
N PHE A 6 13.18 -23.81 -3.45
CA PHE A 6 11.83 -24.33 -3.63
C PHE A 6 11.06 -24.45 -2.31
N ALA A 7 11.76 -24.73 -1.20
CA ALA A 7 11.13 -24.92 0.09
C ALA A 7 10.60 -23.58 0.64
N GLY A 8 11.41 -22.52 0.50
CA GLY A 8 10.98 -21.14 0.78
C GLY A 8 9.80 -20.74 -0.11
N ALA A 9 9.85 -21.03 -1.41
CA ALA A 9 8.80 -20.63 -2.34
C ALA A 9 7.46 -21.33 -2.05
N LEU A 10 7.49 -22.63 -1.77
CA LEU A 10 6.31 -23.46 -1.49
C LEU A 10 5.67 -23.16 -0.13
N THR A 11 6.37 -22.47 0.77
CA THR A 11 5.81 -22.06 2.05
C THR A 11 5.37 -20.61 2.03
N PHE A 12 6.17 -19.71 1.46
CA PHE A 12 5.87 -18.29 1.38
C PHE A 12 4.69 -17.98 0.43
N GLY A 13 4.67 -18.56 -0.76
CA GLY A 13 3.62 -18.33 -1.75
C GLY A 13 2.22 -18.65 -1.20
N PRO A 14 1.98 -19.86 -0.68
CA PRO A 14 0.72 -20.21 -0.04
C PRO A 14 0.40 -19.38 1.21
N ALA A 15 1.39 -18.98 2.02
CA ALA A 15 1.17 -18.09 3.17
C ALA A 15 0.61 -16.73 2.73
N LEU A 16 1.17 -16.14 1.67
CA LEU A 16 0.70 -14.89 1.08
C LEU A 16 -0.70 -15.03 0.47
N VAL A 17 -0.96 -16.11 -0.27
CA VAL A 17 -2.29 -16.38 -0.83
C VAL A 17 -3.31 -16.49 0.29
N ALA A 18 -3.01 -17.24 1.35
CA ALA A 18 -3.89 -17.37 2.51
C ALA A 18 -4.14 -16.01 3.18
N LEU A 19 -3.11 -15.18 3.34
CA LEU A 19 -3.23 -13.86 3.97
C LEU A 19 -4.12 -12.93 3.15
N VAL A 20 -3.84 -12.81 1.85
CA VAL A 20 -4.61 -11.96 0.93
C VAL A 20 -6.05 -12.44 0.82
N ALA A 21 -6.28 -13.76 0.77
CA ALA A 21 -7.61 -14.35 0.76
C ALA A 21 -8.37 -14.07 2.07
N ALA A 22 -7.72 -14.20 3.23
CA ALA A 22 -8.31 -13.90 4.54
C ALA A 22 -8.73 -12.42 4.63
N LEU A 23 -7.86 -11.50 4.21
CA LEU A 23 -8.14 -10.06 4.21
C LEU A 23 -9.28 -9.70 3.25
N THR A 24 -9.39 -10.42 2.13
CA THR A 24 -10.45 -10.18 1.14
C THR A 24 -11.78 -10.74 1.63
N LEU A 25 -11.83 -11.98 2.12
CA LEU A 25 -13.04 -12.63 2.64
C LEU A 25 -13.50 -12.05 3.98
N GLY A 26 -12.56 -11.49 4.78
CA GLY A 26 -12.86 -10.81 6.03
C GLY A 26 -13.83 -9.63 5.88
N ARG A 27 -13.90 -9.04 4.67
CA ARG A 27 -14.89 -8.00 4.31
C ARG A 27 -16.34 -8.45 4.52
N ASP A 28 -16.60 -9.74 4.33
CA ASP A 28 -17.94 -10.34 4.47
C ASP A 28 -18.16 -10.99 5.86
N GLY A 29 -17.22 -10.78 6.80
CA GLY A 29 -17.30 -11.22 8.19
C GLY A 29 -16.03 -11.90 8.70
N TRP A 30 -15.34 -11.26 9.64
CA TRP A 30 -14.07 -11.74 10.21
C TRP A 30 -14.18 -13.01 11.06
N LEU A 31 -15.35 -13.28 11.65
CA LEU A 31 -15.58 -14.44 12.52
C LEU A 31 -15.97 -15.71 11.74
N ARG A 32 -15.97 -15.65 10.41
CA ARG A 32 -16.31 -16.80 9.57
C ARG A 32 -15.17 -17.83 9.60
N ALA A 33 -15.51 -19.10 9.71
CA ALA A 33 -14.53 -20.20 9.76
C ALA A 33 -13.48 -20.15 8.62
N PRO A 34 -13.83 -19.85 7.35
CA PRO A 34 -12.83 -19.73 6.29
C PRO A 34 -11.77 -18.66 6.56
N VAL A 35 -12.15 -17.51 7.14
CA VAL A 35 -11.21 -16.42 7.45
C VAL A 35 -10.25 -16.87 8.55
N GLY A 36 -10.77 -17.48 9.63
CA GLY A 36 -9.95 -18.02 10.71
C GLY A 36 -8.96 -19.10 10.24
N LEU A 37 -9.41 -20.02 9.37
CA LEU A 37 -8.55 -21.06 8.79
C LEU A 37 -7.45 -20.47 7.91
N LEU A 38 -7.78 -19.46 7.09
CA LEU A 38 -6.79 -18.79 6.24
C LEU A 38 -5.76 -18.01 7.07
N LEU A 39 -6.19 -17.30 8.12
CA LEU A 39 -5.27 -16.63 9.05
C LEU A 39 -4.37 -17.63 9.78
N ALA A 40 -4.93 -18.76 10.25
CA ALA A 40 -4.14 -19.82 10.86
C ALA A 40 -3.13 -20.41 9.85
N ALA A 41 -3.54 -20.65 8.60
CA ALA A 41 -2.65 -21.12 7.55
C ALA A 41 -1.53 -20.12 7.27
N THR A 42 -1.81 -18.81 7.21
CA THR A 42 -0.79 -17.77 7.09
C THR A 42 0.23 -17.84 8.21
N VAL A 43 -0.21 -17.94 9.46
CA VAL A 43 0.69 -18.01 10.63
C VAL A 43 1.55 -19.27 10.57
N LEU A 44 0.95 -20.42 10.30
CA LEU A 44 1.65 -21.71 10.25
C LEU A 44 2.66 -21.78 9.10
N LEU A 45 2.24 -21.43 7.88
CA LEU A 45 3.09 -21.44 6.69
C LEU A 45 4.17 -20.36 6.76
N GLY A 46 3.85 -19.19 7.31
CA GLY A 46 4.82 -18.12 7.54
C GLY A 46 5.87 -18.48 8.59
N ALA A 47 5.47 -19.12 9.69
CA ALA A 47 6.41 -19.64 10.68
C ALA A 47 7.31 -20.73 10.08
N LEU A 48 6.73 -21.65 9.29
CA LEU A 48 7.49 -22.67 8.59
C LEU A 48 8.49 -22.06 7.59
N PHE A 49 8.06 -21.06 6.81
CA PHE A 49 8.92 -20.29 5.93
C PHE A 49 10.12 -19.72 6.68
N VAL A 50 9.90 -19.00 7.78
CA VAL A 50 11.00 -18.41 8.58
C VAL A 50 11.98 -19.46 9.08
N VAL A 51 11.51 -20.64 9.50
CA VAL A 51 12.38 -21.73 9.96
C VAL A 51 13.20 -22.31 8.82
N LEU A 52 12.60 -22.54 7.66
CA LEU A 52 13.28 -23.08 6.46
C LEU A 52 14.29 -22.08 5.91
N GLU A 53 13.90 -20.81 5.81
CA GLU A 53 14.72 -19.73 5.28
C GLU A 53 16.00 -19.51 6.08
N ARG A 54 15.91 -19.62 7.42
CA ARG A 54 17.08 -19.53 8.31
C ARG A 54 18.07 -20.67 8.13
N ARG A 55 17.63 -21.81 7.58
CA ARG A 55 18.45 -23.00 7.36
C ARG A 55 18.90 -23.14 5.90
N ALA A 56 18.33 -22.37 4.99
CA ALA A 56 18.62 -22.42 3.56
C ALA A 56 20.02 -21.88 3.25
N ALA A 57 20.76 -22.57 2.38
CA ALA A 57 22.08 -22.12 1.91
C ALA A 57 21.97 -20.91 0.96
N THR A 58 20.86 -20.80 0.22
CA THR A 58 20.55 -19.73 -0.73
C THR A 58 19.13 -19.24 -0.52
N PRO A 59 18.85 -18.50 0.56
CA PRO A 59 17.50 -18.06 0.92
C PRO A 59 16.91 -17.14 -0.16
N MET A 60 15.60 -17.25 -0.39
CA MET A 60 14.78 -16.31 -1.17
C MET A 60 14.85 -14.88 -0.64
N ILE A 61 14.77 -14.69 0.68
CA ILE A 61 14.86 -13.42 1.38
C ILE A 61 15.88 -13.58 2.51
N ASP A 62 16.98 -12.86 2.41
CA ASP A 62 17.94 -12.77 3.50
C ASP A 62 17.34 -11.96 4.65
N LEU A 63 16.79 -12.65 5.65
CA LEU A 63 16.11 -12.04 6.80
C LEU A 63 17.00 -11.10 7.62
N SER A 64 18.33 -11.17 7.48
CA SER A 64 19.23 -10.21 8.11
C SER A 64 19.09 -8.80 7.51
N LEU A 65 18.62 -8.69 6.28
CA LEU A 65 18.36 -7.41 5.60
C LEU A 65 17.26 -6.61 6.29
N LEU A 66 16.27 -7.25 6.92
CA LEU A 66 15.24 -6.55 7.70
C LEU A 66 15.80 -5.74 8.87
N ARG A 67 17.03 -6.04 9.32
CA ARG A 67 17.74 -5.26 10.33
C ARG A 67 18.47 -4.04 9.74
N ARG A 68 18.59 -3.95 8.41
CA ARG A 68 19.25 -2.83 7.73
C ARG A 68 18.26 -1.68 7.55
N PRO A 69 18.59 -0.46 7.98
CA PRO A 69 17.67 0.68 7.93
C PRO A 69 17.09 0.96 6.54
N LEU A 70 17.89 0.84 5.47
CA LEU A 70 17.40 1.12 4.11
C LEU A 70 16.42 0.06 3.59
N PHE A 71 16.68 -1.22 3.88
CA PHE A 71 15.79 -2.30 3.46
C PHE A 71 14.48 -2.26 4.25
N LEU A 72 14.58 -1.96 5.55
CA LEU A 72 13.42 -1.75 6.41
C LEU A 72 12.61 -0.54 5.96
N ALA A 73 13.25 0.60 5.67
CA ALA A 73 12.57 1.80 5.18
C ALA A 73 11.89 1.58 3.82
N SER A 74 12.54 0.85 2.90
CA SER A 74 11.91 0.46 1.65
C SER A 74 10.68 -0.40 1.95
N SER A 75 10.86 -1.56 2.58
CA SER A 75 9.80 -2.52 2.90
C SER A 75 8.61 -1.89 3.64
N ALA A 76 8.88 -1.10 4.67
CA ALA A 76 7.87 -0.37 5.43
C ALA A 76 7.17 0.68 4.56
N GLY A 77 7.92 1.45 3.77
CA GLY A 77 7.34 2.41 2.83
C GLY A 77 6.42 1.75 1.80
N GLY A 78 6.74 0.54 1.32
CA GLY A 78 5.83 -0.24 0.48
C GLY A 78 4.57 -0.62 1.22
N LEU A 79 4.71 -1.21 2.42
CA LEU A 79 3.59 -1.59 3.29
C LEU A 79 2.66 -0.40 3.55
N PHE A 80 3.18 0.73 4.01
CA PHE A 80 2.41 1.93 4.32
C PHE A 80 1.82 2.59 3.08
N THR A 81 2.49 2.54 1.92
CA THR A 81 1.89 2.97 0.64
C THR A 81 0.66 2.13 0.31
N GLY A 82 0.75 0.81 0.51
CA GLY A 82 -0.39 -0.08 0.36
C GLY A 82 -1.52 0.25 1.35
N LEU A 83 -1.16 0.40 2.62
CA LEU A 83 -2.10 0.54 3.74
C LEU A 83 -2.86 1.87 3.70
N SER A 84 -2.16 2.98 3.39
CA SER A 84 -2.73 4.33 3.37
C SER A 84 -3.23 4.74 1.98
N VAL A 85 -2.34 4.72 0.98
CA VAL A 85 -2.64 5.25 -0.36
C VAL A 85 -3.54 4.31 -1.13
N ILE A 86 -3.08 3.08 -1.38
CA ILE A 86 -3.83 2.13 -2.22
C ILE A 86 -5.13 1.73 -1.53
N GLY A 87 -5.10 1.52 -0.22
CA GLY A 87 -6.29 1.23 0.60
C GLY A 87 -7.42 2.24 0.40
N LEU A 88 -7.13 3.52 0.64
CA LEU A 88 -8.10 4.61 0.49
C LEU A 88 -8.55 4.79 -0.97
N PHE A 89 -7.60 4.88 -1.91
CA PHE A 89 -7.91 5.18 -3.31
C PHE A 89 -8.61 4.04 -4.05
N SER A 90 -8.54 2.81 -3.54
CA SER A 90 -9.36 1.70 -4.06
C SER A 90 -10.83 1.79 -3.62
N PHE A 91 -11.10 2.43 -2.48
CA PHE A 91 -12.45 2.62 -1.95
C PHE A 91 -13.13 3.88 -2.52
N LEU A 92 -12.36 4.93 -2.78
CA LEU A 92 -12.87 6.23 -3.24
C LEU A 92 -13.85 6.17 -4.43
N PRO A 93 -13.62 5.35 -5.49
CA PRO A 93 -14.59 5.21 -6.58
C PRO A 93 -15.97 4.73 -6.12
N THR A 94 -16.01 3.85 -5.12
CA THR A 94 -17.28 3.36 -4.55
C THR A 94 -18.04 4.49 -3.86
N VAL A 95 -17.34 5.38 -3.15
CA VAL A 95 -17.94 6.56 -2.50
C VAL A 95 -18.44 7.56 -3.53
N LEU A 96 -17.63 7.86 -4.54
CA LEU A 96 -17.98 8.78 -5.62
C LEU A 96 -19.28 8.35 -6.33
N GLN A 97 -19.43 7.07 -6.61
CA GLN A 97 -20.63 6.55 -7.28
C GLN A 97 -21.82 6.38 -6.33
N ARG A 98 -21.62 5.76 -5.16
CA ARG A 98 -22.74 5.40 -4.27
C ARG A 98 -23.20 6.52 -3.36
N ALA A 99 -22.29 7.40 -2.91
CA ALA A 99 -22.62 8.49 -2.00
C ALA A 99 -22.81 9.83 -2.72
N LEU A 100 -22.01 10.11 -3.76
CA LEU A 100 -22.10 11.36 -4.54
C LEU A 100 -22.88 11.21 -5.86
N GLY A 101 -23.33 10.00 -6.21
CA GLY A 101 -24.15 9.76 -7.40
C GLY A 101 -23.44 9.99 -8.73
N LEU A 102 -22.09 10.02 -8.74
CA LEU A 102 -21.33 10.24 -9.97
C LEU A 102 -21.45 9.04 -10.92
N SER A 103 -21.42 9.33 -12.23
CA SER A 103 -21.35 8.28 -13.23
C SER A 103 -20.01 7.51 -13.17
N PRO A 104 -19.95 6.28 -13.70
CA PRO A 104 -18.68 5.56 -13.83
C PRO A 104 -17.62 6.34 -14.61
N VAL A 105 -18.03 7.11 -15.62
CA VAL A 105 -17.12 7.93 -16.44
C VAL A 105 -16.55 9.09 -15.62
N ASP A 106 -17.38 9.82 -14.89
CA ASP A 106 -16.91 10.95 -14.05
C ASP A 106 -15.96 10.46 -12.95
N THR A 107 -16.29 9.31 -12.35
CA THR A 107 -15.44 8.64 -11.35
C THR A 107 -14.09 8.24 -11.94
N ALA A 108 -14.08 7.72 -13.17
CA ALA A 108 -12.85 7.37 -13.87
C ALA A 108 -12.01 8.62 -14.20
N LEU A 109 -12.63 9.75 -14.58
CA LEU A 109 -11.93 11.01 -14.82
C LEU A 109 -11.25 11.55 -13.56
N LEU A 110 -11.92 11.48 -12.40
CA LEU A 110 -11.31 11.86 -11.12
C LEU A 110 -10.17 10.93 -10.72
N SER A 111 -10.32 9.63 -10.98
CA SER A 111 -9.25 8.65 -10.76
C SER A 111 -8.06 8.87 -11.70
N LEU A 112 -8.34 9.26 -12.94
CA LEU A 112 -7.33 9.62 -13.94
C LEU A 112 -6.58 10.89 -13.56
N LEU A 113 -7.23 11.89 -12.95
CA LEU A 113 -6.55 13.08 -12.43
C LEU A 113 -5.47 12.68 -11.43
N TRP A 114 -5.82 11.86 -10.44
CA TRP A 114 -4.88 11.37 -9.43
C TRP A 114 -3.78 10.50 -10.05
N ALA A 115 -4.13 9.48 -10.83
CA ALA A 115 -3.18 8.54 -11.43
C ALA A 115 -2.28 9.21 -12.47
N GLY A 116 -2.83 10.12 -13.27
CA GLY A 116 -2.12 10.88 -14.29
C GLY A 116 -1.08 11.82 -13.70
N LEU A 117 -1.41 12.50 -12.59
CA LEU A 117 -0.42 13.30 -11.85
C LEU A 117 0.66 12.44 -11.21
N ALA A 118 0.30 11.30 -10.61
CA ALA A 118 1.28 10.36 -10.07
C ALA A 118 2.25 9.87 -11.16
N PHE A 119 1.73 9.50 -12.33
CA PHE A 119 2.52 9.11 -13.49
C PHE A 119 3.44 10.23 -13.99
N ALA A 120 2.88 11.44 -14.17
CA ALA A 120 3.64 12.60 -14.62
C ALA A 120 4.79 12.93 -13.66
N VAL A 121 4.54 12.95 -12.35
CA VAL A 121 5.55 13.21 -11.34
C VAL A 121 6.61 12.10 -11.30
N ALA A 122 6.20 10.83 -11.36
CA ALA A 122 7.13 9.70 -11.38
C ALA A 122 8.13 9.78 -12.57
N LEU A 123 7.66 10.21 -13.75
CA LEU A 123 8.52 10.46 -14.93
C LEU A 123 9.54 11.59 -14.69
N GLN A 124 9.17 12.61 -13.93
CA GLN A 124 10.05 13.75 -13.64
C GLN A 124 11.03 13.49 -12.49
N VAL A 125 10.87 12.42 -11.71
CA VAL A 125 11.71 12.16 -10.53
C VAL A 125 13.20 12.12 -10.87
N ARG A 126 13.59 11.60 -12.04
CA ARG A 126 15.00 11.58 -12.49
C ARG A 126 15.63 12.98 -12.52
N ARG A 127 14.85 14.03 -12.83
CA ARG A 127 15.33 15.42 -12.89
C ARG A 127 15.58 16.02 -11.50
N ILE A 128 14.84 15.57 -10.49
CA ILE A 128 14.99 16.03 -9.11
C ILE A 128 15.88 15.10 -8.27
N ALA A 129 16.17 13.89 -8.74
CA ALA A 129 16.99 12.90 -8.03
C ALA A 129 18.41 13.41 -7.71
N HIS A 130 18.98 14.30 -8.54
CA HIS A 130 20.27 14.94 -8.26
C HIS A 130 20.22 15.95 -7.11
N ARG A 131 19.04 16.44 -6.74
CA ARG A 131 18.84 17.48 -5.72
C ARG A 131 18.18 16.97 -4.45
N VAL A 132 17.34 15.93 -4.54
CA VAL A 132 16.56 15.40 -3.43
C VAL A 132 16.81 13.90 -3.30
N PRO A 133 17.42 13.42 -2.19
CA PRO A 133 17.67 12.00 -1.98
C PRO A 133 16.39 11.18 -1.90
N PRO A 134 16.37 9.90 -2.30
CA PRO A 134 15.16 9.06 -2.28
C PRO A 134 14.44 9.01 -0.93
N ARG A 135 15.18 9.02 0.19
CA ARG A 135 14.60 9.07 1.54
C ARG A 135 13.74 10.32 1.78
N HIS A 136 14.17 11.48 1.29
CA HIS A 136 13.39 12.72 1.42
C HIS A 136 12.20 12.73 0.47
N GLN A 137 12.33 12.10 -0.71
CA GLN A 137 11.20 11.92 -1.62
C GLN A 137 10.11 11.05 -1.00
N LEU A 138 10.46 10.02 -0.23
CA LEU A 138 9.48 9.22 0.53
C LEU A 138 8.73 10.04 1.57
N VAL A 139 9.46 10.76 2.43
CA VAL A 139 8.85 11.61 3.48
C VAL A 139 7.94 12.66 2.85
N LEU A 140 8.40 13.32 1.78
CA LEU A 140 7.58 14.29 1.05
C LEU A 140 6.36 13.63 0.40
N GLY A 141 6.50 12.43 -0.17
CA GLY A 141 5.41 11.68 -0.76
C GLY A 141 4.30 11.36 0.23
N PHE A 142 4.65 10.85 1.42
CA PHE A 142 3.70 10.56 2.49
C PHE A 142 3.10 11.83 3.11
N ALA A 143 3.90 12.88 3.30
CA ALA A 143 3.40 14.16 3.79
C ALA A 143 2.38 14.79 2.82
N LEU A 144 2.67 14.77 1.52
CA LEU A 144 1.73 15.23 0.49
C LEU A 144 0.47 14.38 0.45
N HIS A 145 0.59 13.05 0.58
CA HIS A 145 -0.60 12.20 0.69
C HIS A 145 -1.45 12.56 1.90
N ALA A 146 -0.85 12.69 3.09
CA ALA A 146 -1.54 13.09 4.32
C ALA A 146 -2.25 14.44 4.14
N VAL A 147 -1.56 15.47 3.65
CA VAL A 147 -2.17 16.79 3.38
C VAL A 147 -3.29 16.65 2.36
N GLY A 148 -3.07 15.94 1.26
CA GLY A 148 -4.05 15.77 0.20
C GLY A 148 -5.34 15.14 0.72
N VAL A 149 -5.27 14.04 1.45
CA VAL A 149 -6.47 13.38 1.98
C VAL A 149 -7.16 14.22 3.07
N LEU A 150 -6.42 15.02 3.85
CA LEU A 150 -7.02 15.94 4.84
C LEU A 150 -7.82 17.07 4.16
N THR A 151 -7.40 17.54 2.99
CA THR A 151 -8.19 18.54 2.23
C THR A 151 -9.52 17.99 1.69
N MET A 152 -9.70 16.67 1.68
CA MET A 152 -10.94 16.02 1.22
C MET A 152 -12.01 15.90 2.32
N LEU A 153 -11.68 16.20 3.57
CA LEU A 153 -12.59 16.05 4.70
C LEU A 153 -13.88 16.85 4.50
N GLY A 154 -15.02 16.23 4.80
CA GLY A 154 -16.35 16.82 4.67
C GLY A 154 -16.86 16.96 3.24
N ALA A 155 -16.08 16.56 2.22
CA ALA A 155 -16.52 16.65 0.82
C ALA A 155 -17.76 15.80 0.54
N VAL A 156 -17.78 14.57 1.08
CA VAL A 156 -18.90 13.64 0.91
C VAL A 156 -20.12 14.08 1.70
N GLY A 157 -19.94 14.51 2.95
CA GLY A 157 -21.02 15.05 3.78
C GLY A 157 -21.66 16.30 3.16
N ALA A 158 -20.88 17.10 2.43
CA ALA A 158 -21.37 18.27 1.70
C ALA A 158 -21.92 17.95 0.30
N GLY A 159 -21.91 16.69 -0.15
CA GLY A 159 -22.37 16.31 -1.48
C GLY A 159 -21.53 16.91 -2.62
N SER A 160 -20.26 17.26 -2.38
CA SER A 160 -19.46 18.06 -3.31
C SER A 160 -18.20 17.33 -3.76
N TRP A 161 -18.24 16.73 -4.94
CA TRP A 161 -17.09 16.10 -5.57
C TRP A 161 -15.96 17.10 -5.87
N ALA A 162 -16.29 18.37 -6.14
CA ALA A 162 -15.30 19.41 -6.45
C ALA A 162 -14.35 19.67 -5.28
N ARG A 163 -14.80 19.47 -4.03
CA ARG A 163 -13.96 19.58 -2.83
C ARG A 163 -12.89 18.49 -2.74
N LEU A 164 -13.00 17.41 -3.52
CA LEU A 164 -11.97 16.37 -3.60
C LEU A 164 -10.80 16.75 -4.51
N LEU A 165 -10.98 17.72 -5.42
CA LEU A 165 -9.98 18.07 -6.43
C LEU A 165 -8.62 18.48 -5.85
N PRO A 166 -8.53 19.37 -4.84
CA PRO A 166 -7.24 19.73 -4.25
C PRO A 166 -6.52 18.51 -3.70
N GLY A 167 -7.25 17.64 -2.99
CA GLY A 167 -6.70 16.42 -2.42
C GLY A 167 -6.22 15.44 -3.48
N LEU A 168 -6.98 15.27 -4.57
CA LEU A 168 -6.62 14.37 -5.68
C LEU A 168 -5.32 14.83 -6.33
N VAL A 169 -5.16 16.13 -6.51
CA VAL A 169 -3.95 16.73 -7.08
C VAL A 169 -2.75 16.50 -6.16
N VAL A 170 -2.87 16.90 -4.88
CA VAL A 170 -1.77 16.83 -3.92
C VAL A 170 -1.36 15.38 -3.62
N ALA A 171 -2.34 14.49 -3.40
CA ALA A 171 -2.07 13.06 -3.19
C ALA A 171 -1.54 12.37 -4.45
N GLY A 172 -1.94 12.82 -5.64
CA GLY A 172 -1.39 12.33 -6.91
C GLY A 172 0.10 12.65 -7.04
N VAL A 173 0.49 13.89 -6.74
CA VAL A 173 1.91 14.30 -6.72
C VAL A 173 2.70 13.47 -5.70
N GLY A 174 2.18 13.33 -4.47
CA GLY A 174 2.81 12.50 -3.43
C GLY A 174 2.97 11.04 -3.87
N SER A 175 1.95 10.47 -4.49
CA SER A 175 1.97 9.10 -5.03
C SER A 175 3.04 8.93 -6.11
N GLY A 176 3.26 9.93 -6.96
CA GLY A 176 4.32 9.89 -7.97
C GLY A 176 5.73 9.81 -7.36
N LEU A 177 5.98 10.55 -6.28
CA LEU A 177 7.24 10.49 -5.53
C LEU A 177 7.43 9.11 -4.90
N LEU A 178 6.41 8.57 -4.24
CA LEU A 178 6.46 7.24 -3.62
C LEU A 178 6.75 6.14 -4.65
N ASN A 179 6.03 6.16 -5.78
CA ASN A 179 6.18 5.16 -6.85
C ASN A 179 7.56 5.19 -7.52
N ALA A 180 8.24 6.34 -7.55
CA ALA A 180 9.58 6.44 -8.09
C ALA A 180 10.68 6.11 -7.07
N ALA A 181 10.54 6.56 -5.82
CA ALA A 181 11.58 6.43 -4.80
C ALA A 181 11.64 5.02 -4.18
N LEU A 182 10.51 4.36 -3.96
CA LEU A 182 10.45 3.05 -3.28
C LEU A 182 11.18 1.93 -4.03
N PRO A 183 11.01 1.76 -5.36
CA PRO A 183 11.75 0.73 -6.10
C PRO A 183 13.26 0.98 -6.12
N LEU A 184 13.68 2.26 -6.21
CA LEU A 184 15.09 2.63 -6.16
C LEU A 184 15.72 2.27 -4.81
N LEU A 185 15.07 2.65 -3.71
CA LEU A 185 15.52 2.30 -2.36
C LEU A 185 15.54 0.79 -2.13
N ALA A 186 14.59 0.05 -2.71
CA ALA A 186 14.56 -1.41 -2.62
C ALA A 186 15.81 -2.03 -3.25
N VAL A 187 16.20 -1.55 -4.44
CA VAL A 187 17.40 -2.02 -5.15
C VAL A 187 18.68 -1.57 -4.43
N GLU A 188 18.76 -0.33 -3.97
CA GLU A 188 19.92 0.21 -3.25
C GLU A 188 20.14 -0.42 -1.87
N SER A 189 19.08 -0.97 -1.26
CA SER A 189 19.15 -1.58 0.07
C SER A 189 19.84 -2.95 0.12
N VAL A 190 20.12 -3.54 -1.04
CA VAL A 190 20.68 -4.89 -1.19
C VAL A 190 21.93 -4.88 -2.09
N PRO A 191 22.84 -5.86 -1.95
CA PRO A 191 23.95 -6.02 -2.90
C PRO A 191 23.43 -6.17 -4.33
N ALA A 192 24.16 -5.65 -5.32
CA ALA A 192 23.73 -5.63 -6.72
C ALA A 192 23.29 -7.01 -7.27
N ALA A 193 23.97 -8.08 -6.86
CA ALA A 193 23.62 -9.46 -7.23
C ALA A 193 22.26 -9.94 -6.69
N ARG A 194 21.66 -9.20 -5.75
CA ARG A 194 20.38 -9.49 -5.08
C ARG A 194 19.33 -8.40 -5.31
N ALA A 195 19.50 -7.51 -6.29
CA ALA A 195 18.54 -6.43 -6.59
C ALA A 195 17.09 -6.93 -6.78
N ALA A 196 16.92 -8.09 -7.41
CA ALA A 196 15.61 -8.73 -7.59
C ALA A 196 14.94 -9.12 -6.26
N MET A 197 15.73 -9.57 -5.28
CA MET A 197 15.24 -9.88 -3.92
C MET A 197 14.74 -8.62 -3.23
N GLY A 198 15.50 -7.51 -3.30
CA GLY A 198 15.10 -6.23 -2.71
C GLY A 198 13.78 -5.70 -3.29
N SER A 199 13.70 -5.63 -4.62
CA SER A 199 12.49 -5.19 -5.32
C SER A 199 11.29 -6.11 -5.07
N GLY A 200 11.50 -7.43 -5.08
CA GLY A 200 10.46 -8.42 -4.83
C GLY A 200 9.90 -8.36 -3.40
N ALA A 201 10.77 -8.23 -2.40
CA ALA A 201 10.37 -8.04 -1.01
C ALA A 201 9.51 -6.78 -0.86
N GLN A 202 9.98 -5.66 -1.43
CA GLN A 202 9.26 -4.40 -1.38
C GLN A 202 7.86 -4.48 -2.01
N GLN A 203 7.75 -5.08 -3.20
CA GLN A 203 6.46 -5.28 -3.86
C GLN A 203 5.53 -6.15 -3.03
N THR A 204 6.07 -7.20 -2.41
CA THR A 204 5.30 -8.08 -1.54
C THR A 204 4.70 -7.32 -0.36
N PHE A 205 5.51 -6.52 0.36
CA PHE A 205 5.00 -5.67 1.44
C PHE A 205 3.95 -4.68 0.97
N ARG A 206 4.14 -4.07 -0.21
CA ARG A 206 3.14 -3.17 -0.81
C ARG A 206 1.81 -3.87 -1.08
N TYR A 207 1.82 -5.10 -1.60
CA TYR A 207 0.59 -5.85 -1.84
C TYR A 207 -0.10 -6.29 -0.55
N ILE A 208 0.66 -6.78 0.44
CA ILE A 208 0.12 -7.08 1.78
C ILE A 208 -0.56 -5.83 2.36
N GLY A 209 0.13 -4.70 2.32
CA GLY A 209 -0.40 -3.41 2.77
C GLY A 209 -1.64 -3.00 2.01
N SER A 210 -1.67 -3.20 0.70
CA SER A 210 -2.82 -2.86 -0.15
C SER A 210 -4.05 -3.69 0.25
N CYS A 211 -3.90 -5.00 0.41
CA CYS A 211 -4.99 -5.87 0.82
C CYS A 211 -5.54 -5.50 2.20
N ALA A 212 -4.65 -5.26 3.17
CA ALA A 212 -5.01 -4.85 4.52
C ALA A 212 -5.66 -3.45 4.53
N GLY A 213 -5.10 -2.51 3.76
CA GLY A 213 -5.57 -1.13 3.67
C GLY A 213 -6.97 -1.05 3.06
N VAL A 214 -7.24 -1.81 2.00
CA VAL A 214 -8.58 -1.87 1.40
C VAL A 214 -9.59 -2.48 2.38
N ALA A 215 -9.24 -3.58 3.05
CA ALA A 215 -10.12 -4.20 4.04
C ALA A 215 -10.43 -3.25 5.21
N LEU A 216 -9.39 -2.59 5.75
CA LEU A 216 -9.51 -1.60 6.83
C LEU A 216 -10.38 -0.40 6.41
N THR A 217 -10.09 0.18 5.25
CA THR A 217 -10.81 1.34 4.72
C THR A 217 -12.29 1.02 4.55
N ILE A 218 -12.62 -0.13 3.93
CA ILE A 218 -14.01 -0.55 3.76
C ILE A 218 -14.68 -0.74 5.12
N ALA A 219 -14.05 -1.48 6.05
CA ALA A 219 -14.65 -1.75 7.36
C ALA A 219 -14.94 -0.47 8.16
N ILE A 220 -14.03 0.51 8.12
CA ILE A 220 -14.23 1.81 8.77
C ILE A 220 -15.33 2.60 8.06
N ALA A 221 -15.28 2.68 6.74
CA ALA A 221 -16.21 3.51 6.00
C ALA A 221 -17.65 2.99 6.02
N THR A 222 -17.85 1.67 6.18
CA THR A 222 -19.19 1.06 6.28
C THR A 222 -19.72 0.94 7.71
N SER A 223 -18.86 1.05 8.73
CA SER A 223 -19.28 0.98 10.13
C SER A 223 -19.76 2.33 10.70
N ALA A 224 -19.41 3.44 10.06
CA ALA A 224 -19.92 4.76 10.44
C ALA A 224 -21.38 4.93 10.01
N GLY A 225 -22.18 5.58 10.87
CA GLY A 225 -23.63 5.74 10.66
C GLY A 225 -24.05 6.52 9.39
N SER A 226 -23.12 7.14 8.66
CA SER A 226 -23.38 7.72 7.34
C SER A 226 -22.17 7.57 6.40
N PRO A 227 -22.37 7.52 5.07
CA PRO A 227 -21.26 7.44 4.09
C PRO A 227 -20.27 8.61 4.20
N GLY A 228 -20.76 9.81 4.53
CA GLY A 228 -19.92 10.99 4.75
C GLY A 228 -19.00 10.84 5.96
N ALA A 229 -19.56 10.49 7.11
CA ALA A 229 -18.79 10.27 8.33
C ALA A 229 -17.78 9.11 8.15
N GLY A 230 -18.20 8.01 7.51
CA GLY A 230 -17.31 6.88 7.26
C GLY A 230 -16.14 7.21 6.34
N THR A 231 -16.39 8.03 5.32
CA THR A 231 -15.32 8.51 4.44
C THR A 231 -14.35 9.41 5.21
N ASP A 232 -14.85 10.32 6.04
CA ASP A 232 -13.99 11.22 6.84
C ASP A 232 -13.11 10.45 7.84
N VAL A 233 -13.65 9.43 8.52
CA VAL A 233 -12.83 8.57 9.41
C VAL A 233 -11.78 7.80 8.60
N ALA A 234 -12.13 7.28 7.43
CA ALA A 234 -11.17 6.61 6.54
C ALA A 234 -10.06 7.55 6.06
N LEU A 235 -10.38 8.82 5.74
CA LEU A 235 -9.41 9.86 5.39
C LEU A 235 -8.45 10.15 6.55
N TRP A 236 -8.96 10.30 7.77
CA TRP A 236 -8.14 10.49 8.98
C TRP A 236 -7.21 9.32 9.25
N VAL A 237 -7.71 8.09 9.14
CA VAL A 237 -6.88 6.88 9.33
C VAL A 237 -5.80 6.79 8.25
N SER A 238 -6.14 7.05 6.99
CA SER A 238 -5.16 7.11 5.90
C SER A 238 -4.09 8.18 6.15
N ALA A 239 -4.47 9.38 6.62
CA ALA A 239 -3.53 10.44 6.95
C ALA A 239 -2.60 10.03 8.10
N GLY A 240 -3.15 9.46 9.17
CA GLY A 240 -2.37 8.98 10.32
C GLY A 240 -1.39 7.87 9.94
N LEU A 241 -1.81 6.93 9.09
CA LEU A 241 -0.94 5.88 8.56
C LEU A 241 0.20 6.46 7.70
N ALA A 242 -0.08 7.50 6.90
CA ALA A 242 0.95 8.16 6.11
C ALA A 242 1.94 8.96 6.99
N VAL A 243 1.48 9.58 8.08
CA VAL A 243 2.36 10.26 9.04
C VAL A 243 3.23 9.26 9.83
N ALA A 244 2.74 8.05 10.06
CA ALA A 244 3.48 6.99 10.74
C ALA A 244 4.56 6.31 9.88
N ALA A 245 4.53 6.51 8.56
CA ALA A 245 5.41 5.87 7.58
C ALA A 245 6.79 6.54 7.49
#